data_AF-A0A2H9UMU9-F1
#
_entry.id   AF-A0A2H9UMU9-F1
#
_cell.length_a   1.000
_cell.length_b   1.000
_cell.length_c   1.000
_cell.angle_alpha   90.00
_cell.angle_beta   90.00
_cell.angle_gamma   90.00
#
_symmetry.space_group_name_H-M   'P 1'
#
loop_
_entity.id
_entity.type
_entity.pdbx_description
1 polymer ?
#
loop_
_entity_poly.entity_id
_entity_poly.type
_entity_poly.pdbx_seq_one_letter_code
_entity_poly.pdbx_strand_id
1 'polypeptide(L)'
;MDNSANTLLKDPAVLPEKGREVVVFFIDKEMMSPIVYCQDCKEWHSKKGNLKEEMIHQWAYLDEFYQSLSMPEVSAERLEKLRAKKPITIFDAIFQAVEELSKEPKENPIYH
;
A
#
# COMPACT_ATOMS: atom_id res chain seq x y z
N MET A 1 -38.99 -12.21 1.34
CA MET A 1 -37.97 -12.70 0.38
C MET A 1 -36.98 -11.57 0.27
N ASP A 2 -36.00 -11.60 1.15
CA ASP A 2 -35.18 -10.45 1.45
C ASP A 2 -34.01 -10.51 0.47
N ASN A 3 -34.08 -9.68 -0.57
CA ASN A 3 -33.00 -9.47 -1.53
C ASN A 3 -31.88 -8.67 -0.85
N SER A 4 -31.23 -9.27 0.14
CA SER A 4 -29.95 -8.78 0.67
C SER A 4 -28.83 -9.20 -0.30
N ALA A 5 -28.92 -8.74 -1.55
CA ALA A 5 -27.74 -8.65 -2.39
C ALA A 5 -26.85 -7.61 -1.73
N ASN A 6 -25.91 -8.05 -0.90
CA ASN A 6 -24.91 -7.19 -0.29
C ASN A 6 -24.04 -6.67 -1.43
N THR A 7 -24.45 -5.56 -2.03
CA THR A 7 -23.72 -4.96 -3.15
C THR A 7 -22.38 -4.54 -2.58
N LEU A 8 -21.33 -5.24 -3.00
CA LEU A 8 -19.93 -4.98 -2.61
C LEU A 8 -19.58 -3.50 -2.80
N LEU A 9 -20.09 -2.92 -3.89
CA LEU A 9 -19.96 -1.51 -4.23
C LEU A 9 -21.07 -0.72 -3.54
N LYS A 10 -20.67 0.35 -2.86
CA LYS A 10 -21.52 1.29 -2.13
C LYS A 10 -21.57 2.62 -2.88
N ASP A 11 -22.70 3.29 -2.74
CA ASP A 11 -22.93 4.63 -3.28
C ASP A 11 -22.12 5.69 -2.49
N PRO A 12 -21.58 6.74 -3.15
CA PRO A 12 -20.84 7.81 -2.48
C PRO A 12 -21.66 8.60 -1.44
N ALA A 13 -22.99 8.61 -1.52
CA ALA A 13 -23.85 9.22 -0.51
C ALA A 13 -23.84 8.43 0.82
N VAL A 14 -23.40 7.17 0.79
CA VAL A 14 -23.20 6.36 1.99
C VAL A 14 -21.74 6.50 2.43
N LEU A 15 -21.52 6.94 3.66
CA LEU A 15 -20.18 7.09 4.21
C LEU A 15 -19.71 5.79 4.88
N PRO A 16 -18.43 5.42 4.75
CA PRO A 16 -17.89 4.23 5.39
C PRO A 16 -17.77 4.40 6.91
N GLU A 17 -17.70 3.27 7.61
CA GLU A 17 -17.45 3.22 9.05
C GLU A 17 -16.09 3.83 9.41
N LYS A 18 -16.05 4.48 10.59
CA LYS A 18 -14.84 5.16 11.08
C LYS A 18 -13.68 4.17 11.18
N GLY A 19 -12.55 4.52 10.56
CA GLY A 19 -11.31 3.75 10.63
C GLY A 19 -11.25 2.52 9.73
N ARG A 20 -12.30 2.22 8.94
CA ARG A 20 -12.22 1.17 7.92
C ARG A 20 -11.61 1.70 6.64
N GLU A 21 -10.72 0.91 6.06
CA GLU A 21 -10.10 1.20 4.77
C GLU A 21 -11.03 0.79 3.62
N VAL A 22 -11.08 1.61 2.58
CA VAL A 22 -11.87 1.37 1.38
C VAL A 22 -11.03 1.45 0.11
N VAL A 23 -11.54 0.85 -0.95
CA VAL A 23 -11.19 1.15 -2.34
C VAL A 23 -12.21 2.16 -2.88
N VAL A 24 -11.72 3.24 -3.48
CA VAL A 24 -12.54 4.24 -4.16
C VAL A 24 -12.39 4.06 -5.67
N PHE A 25 -13.51 4.09 -6.39
CA PHE A 25 -13.58 4.03 -7.86
C PHE A 25 -14.06 5.38 -8.38
N PHE A 26 -13.32 5.95 -9.33
CA PHE A 26 -13.63 7.24 -9.92
C PHE A 26 -14.37 7.10 -11.25
N ILE A 27 -15.07 8.16 -11.67
CA ILE A 27 -15.82 8.22 -12.94
C ILE A 27 -14.90 7.98 -14.16
N ASP A 28 -13.64 8.38 -14.09
CA ASP A 28 -12.62 8.19 -15.12
C ASP A 28 -12.00 6.77 -15.13
N LYS A 29 -12.55 5.85 -14.33
CA LYS A 29 -12.12 4.46 -14.16
C LYS A 29 -10.77 4.30 -13.44
N GLU A 30 -10.23 5.38 -12.86
CA GLU A 30 -9.15 5.24 -11.89
C GLU A 30 -9.68 4.62 -10.59
N MET A 31 -8.80 3.99 -9.82
CA MET A 31 -9.10 3.53 -8.48
C MET A 31 -7.98 3.86 -7.50
N MET A 32 -8.34 4.14 -6.25
CA MET A 32 -7.38 4.42 -5.18
C MET A 32 -7.66 3.58 -3.94
N SER A 33 -6.58 3.11 -3.33
CA SER A 33 -6.56 2.40 -2.05
C SER A 33 -5.16 2.48 -1.41
N PRO A 34 -5.05 2.31 -0.07
CA PRO A 34 -6.15 2.37 0.90
C PRO A 34 -6.59 3.82 1.15
N ILE A 35 -7.90 4.02 1.31
CA ILE A 35 -8.52 5.31 1.65
C ILE A 35 -9.31 5.17 2.95
N VAL A 36 -9.31 6.20 3.80
CA VAL A 36 -10.15 6.25 5.02
C VAL A 36 -10.96 7.55 5.00
N TYR A 37 -12.26 7.47 5.33
CA TYR A 37 -13.06 8.66 5.58
C TYR A 37 -12.90 9.10 7.04
N CYS A 38 -12.46 10.33 7.26
CA CYS A 38 -12.38 10.91 8.59
C CYS A 38 -13.69 11.61 8.93
N GLN A 39 -14.48 11.03 9.83
CA GLN A 39 -15.74 11.65 10.29
C GLN A 39 -15.54 12.98 11.03
N ASP A 40 -14.37 13.17 11.64
CA ASP A 40 -14.05 14.38 12.41
C ASP A 40 -13.71 15.56 11.46
N CYS A 41 -12.92 15.31 10.40
CA CYS A 41 -12.57 16.29 9.37
C CYS A 41 -13.65 16.43 8.29
N LYS A 42 -14.53 15.43 8.15
CA LYS A 42 -15.47 15.24 7.04
C LYS A 42 -14.80 15.14 5.66
N GLU A 43 -13.58 14.62 5.63
CA GLU A 43 -12.73 14.52 4.44
C GLU A 43 -12.22 13.10 4.24
N TRP A 44 -11.90 12.77 2.98
CA TRP A 44 -11.23 11.51 2.65
C TRP A 44 -9.70 11.64 2.73
N HIS A 45 -9.06 10.74 3.47
CA HIS A 45 -7.60 10.67 3.60
C HIS A 45 -7.02 9.52 2.78
N SER A 46 -6.04 9.86 1.94
CA SER A 46 -5.15 8.91 1.27
C SER A 46 -3.71 9.13 1.70
N LYS A 47 -2.92 8.06 1.74
CA LYS A 47 -1.45 8.17 1.80
C LYS A 47 -0.85 8.77 0.52
N LYS A 48 -1.57 8.73 -0.60
CA LYS A 48 -1.09 9.16 -1.93
C LYS A 48 -1.41 10.63 -2.26
N GLY A 49 -2.03 11.38 -1.35
CA GLY A 49 -2.38 12.79 -1.55
C GLY A 49 -3.89 13.04 -1.50
N ASN A 50 -4.32 14.14 -2.13
CA ASN A 50 -5.72 14.57 -2.09
C ASN A 50 -6.62 13.72 -2.99
N LEU A 51 -7.80 13.41 -2.49
CA LEU A 51 -8.84 12.70 -3.23
C LEU A 51 -9.72 13.72 -3.97
N LYS A 52 -10.08 13.43 -5.23
CA LYS A 52 -11.10 14.21 -5.97
C LYS A 52 -12.48 13.68 -5.58
N GLU A 53 -13.03 14.17 -4.48
CA GLU A 53 -14.27 13.66 -3.89
C GLU A 53 -15.46 13.73 -4.87
N GLU A 54 -15.50 14.79 -5.68
CA GLU A 54 -16.51 15.03 -6.72
C GLU A 54 -16.47 14.01 -7.85
N MET A 55 -15.34 13.30 -8.00
CA MET A 55 -15.14 12.28 -9.03
C MET A 55 -15.46 10.87 -8.52
N ILE A 56 -15.81 10.70 -7.25
CA ILE A 56 -16.11 9.39 -6.67
C ILE A 56 -17.38 8.85 -7.30
N HIS A 57 -17.25 7.71 -7.99
CA HIS A 57 -18.38 6.98 -8.54
C HIS A 57 -18.96 6.01 -7.51
N GLN A 58 -18.11 5.18 -6.91
CA GLN A 58 -18.47 4.15 -5.93
C GLN A 58 -17.28 3.84 -5.01
N TRP A 59 -17.54 3.16 -3.91
CA TRP A 59 -16.49 2.64 -3.03
C TRP A 59 -16.83 1.25 -2.49
N ALA A 60 -15.85 0.50 -2.00
CA ALA A 60 -16.04 -0.78 -1.34
C ALA A 60 -15.06 -0.94 -0.18
N TYR A 61 -15.45 -1.68 0.86
CA TYR A 61 -14.50 -2.03 1.92
C TYR A 61 -13.34 -2.85 1.36
N LEU A 62 -12.11 -2.48 1.75
CA LEU A 62 -10.89 -3.00 1.14
C LEU A 62 -10.76 -4.52 1.33
N ASP A 63 -11.05 -5.00 2.54
CA ASP A 63 -11.05 -6.40 2.92
C ASP A 63 -12.09 -7.20 2.14
N GLU A 64 -13.33 -6.72 2.09
CA GLU A 64 -14.43 -7.34 1.34
C GLU A 64 -14.12 -7.38 -0.16
N PHE A 65 -13.52 -6.32 -0.71
CA PHE A 65 -13.11 -6.25 -2.10
C PHE A 65 -12.04 -7.29 -2.43
N TYR A 66 -10.97 -7.39 -1.64
CA TYR A 66 -9.94 -8.40 -1.86
C TYR A 66 -10.44 -9.83 -1.69
N GLN A 67 -11.33 -10.07 -0.72
CA GLN A 67 -12.01 -11.35 -0.55
C GLN A 67 -12.84 -11.71 -1.80
N SER A 68 -13.57 -10.74 -2.36
CA SER A 68 -14.39 -10.96 -3.58
C SER A 68 -13.55 -11.33 -4.80
N LEU A 69 -12.31 -10.83 -4.89
CA LEU A 69 -11.38 -11.16 -5.96
C LEU A 69 -10.80 -12.58 -5.83
N SER A 70 -11.09 -13.29 -4.73
CA SER A 70 -10.55 -14.62 -4.42
C SER A 70 -9.01 -14.65 -4.57
N MET A 71 -8.36 -13.53 -4.25
CA MET A 71 -6.91 -13.43 -4.38
C MET A 71 -6.24 -14.32 -3.32
N PRO A 72 -5.23 -15.13 -3.70
CA PRO A 72 -4.50 -15.93 -2.74
C PRO A 72 -3.78 -15.02 -1.76
N GLU A 73 -3.95 -15.29 -0.46
CA GLU A 73 -3.28 -14.54 0.59
C GLU A 73 -1.75 -14.68 0.43
N VAL A 74 -1.05 -13.56 0.56
CA VAL A 74 0.42 -13.57 0.51
C VAL A 74 0.92 -14.16 1.82
N SER A 75 1.64 -15.28 1.77
CA SER A 75 2.20 -15.89 2.97
C SER A 75 3.07 -14.90 3.76
N ALA A 76 3.07 -15.02 5.10
CA ALA A 76 3.84 -14.13 5.97
C ALA A 76 5.33 -14.09 5.59
N GLU A 77 5.93 -15.24 5.27
CA GLU A 77 7.31 -15.35 4.80
C GLU A 77 7.56 -14.55 3.50
N ARG A 78 6.62 -14.61 2.55
CA ARG A 78 6.71 -13.84 1.31
C ARG A 78 6.54 -12.34 1.57
N LEU A 79 5.66 -11.98 2.50
CA LEU A 79 5.43 -10.59 2.89
C LEU A 79 6.66 -9.98 3.58
N GLU A 80 7.32 -10.73 4.47
CA GLU A 80 8.59 -10.32 5.10
C GLU A 80 9.69 -10.13 4.07
N LYS A 81 9.85 -11.05 3.11
CA LYS A 81 10.82 -10.90 2.01
C LYS A 81 10.53 -9.68 1.14
N LEU A 82 9.26 -9.36 0.90
CA LEU A 82 8.87 -8.17 0.12
C LEU A 82 9.10 -6.87 0.89
N ARG A 83 8.87 -6.86 2.20
CA ARG A 83 9.13 -5.69 3.09
C ARG A 83 10.63 -5.48 3.35
N ALA A 84 11.40 -6.56 3.41
CA ALA A 84 12.84 -6.54 3.62
C ALA A 84 13.63 -6.02 2.40
N LYS A 85 13.02 -6.01 1.20
CA LYS A 85 13.56 -5.29 0.06
C LYS A 85 13.41 -3.78 0.28
N LYS A 86 14.33 -3.20 1.06
CA LYS A 86 14.57 -1.75 1.02
C LYS A 86 14.87 -1.37 -0.43
N PRO A 87 14.36 -0.25 -0.95
CA PRO A 87 14.85 0.27 -2.21
C PRO A 87 16.34 0.55 -2.00
N ILE A 88 17.20 -0.24 -2.63
CA ILE A 88 18.63 0.09 -2.73
C ILE A 88 18.66 1.31 -3.63
N THR A 89 18.89 2.48 -3.05
CA THR A 89 19.14 3.66 -3.86
C THR A 89 20.53 3.54 -4.48
N ILE A 90 20.77 4.24 -5.59
CA ILE A 90 22.11 4.29 -6.21
C ILE A 90 23.16 4.74 -5.19
N PHE A 91 22.78 5.61 -4.24
CA PHE A 91 23.65 6.04 -3.14
C PHE A 91 24.00 4.91 -2.17
N ASP A 92 23.05 4.04 -1.81
CA ASP A 92 23.31 2.89 -0.94
C ASP A 92 24.28 1.89 -1.61
N ALA A 93 24.09 1.64 -2.90
CA ALA A 93 24.98 0.79 -3.68
C ALA A 93 26.39 1.37 -3.81
N ILE A 94 26.51 2.68 -4.05
CA ILE A 94 27.80 3.37 -4.12
C ILE A 94 28.50 3.34 -2.76
N PHE A 95 27.78 3.60 -1.66
CA PHE A 95 28.35 3.59 -0.32
C PHE A 95 28.88 2.20 0.08
N GLN A 96 28.13 1.14 -0.22
CA GLN A 96 28.60 -0.23 -0.01
C GLN A 96 29.86 -0.55 -0.82
N ALA A 97 29.90 -0.18 -2.10
CA ALA A 97 31.08 -0.40 -2.93
C ALA A 97 32.31 0.38 -2.41
N VAL A 98 32.13 1.60 -1.92
CA VAL A 98 33.21 2.40 -1.31
C VAL A 98 33.69 1.78 0.01
N GLU A 99 32.79 1.24 0.82
CA GLU A 99 33.14 0.57 2.08
C GLU A 99 33.90 -0.75 1.85
N GLU A 100 33.58 -1.48 0.78
CA GLU A 100 34.34 -2.66 0.36
C GLU A 100 35.74 -2.32 -0.15
N LEU A 101 35.88 -1.23 -0.91
CA LEU A 101 37.18 -0.73 -1.37
C LEU A 101 38.03 -0.12 -0.24
N SER A 102 37.38 0.38 0.82
CA SER A 102 38.04 0.91 2.02
C SER A 102 38.66 -0.18 2.91
N LYS A 103 38.28 -1.45 2.74
CA LYS A 103 38.89 -2.56 3.47
C LYS A 103 40.16 -2.98 2.74
N GLU A 104 41.29 -2.32 3.05
CA GLU A 104 42.59 -2.74 2.55
C GLU A 104 42.88 -4.20 2.94
N PRO A 105 43.54 -5.00 2.06
CA PRO A 105 44.02 -6.31 2.42
C PRO A 105 45.06 -6.15 3.55
N LYS A 106 44.88 -6.91 4.64
CA LYS A 106 45.90 -6.99 5.70
C LYS A 106 47.17 -7.58 5.09
N GLU A 107 48.13 -6.72 4.74
CA GLU A 107 49.50 -7.16 4.51
C GLU A 107 50.02 -7.76 5.82
N ASN A 108 50.21 -9.07 5.84
CA ASN A 108 50.97 -9.71 6.91
C ASN A 108 52.45 -9.30 6.70
N PRO A 109 53.12 -8.71 7.70
CA PRO A 109 54.55 -8.46 7.57
C PRO A 109 55.27 -9.80 7.47
N ILE A 110 55.93 -10.05 6.33
CA ILE A 110 56.87 -11.16 6.18
C ILE A 110 58.11 -10.78 6.99
N TYR A 111 58.27 -11.37 8.17
CA TYR A 111 59.55 -11.42 8.85
C TYR A 111 60.28 -12.68 8.39
N HIS A 112 61.30 -12.54 7.55
CA HIS A 112 62.46 -13.44 7.49
C HIS A 112 63.63 -12.74 6.79
#